data_AF-R0BQE0-F1
#
_entry.id   AF-R0BQE0-F1
#
_cell.length_a   1.000
_cell.length_b   1.000
_cell.length_c   1.000
_cell.angle_alpha   90.00
_cell.angle_beta   90.00
_cell.angle_gamma   90.00
#
_symmetry.space_group_name_H-M   'P 1'
#
loop_
_entity.id
_entity.type
_entity.pdbx_description
1 polymer ?
#
loop_
_entity_poly.entity_id
_entity_poly.type
_entity_poly.pdbx_seq_one_letter_code
_entity_poly.pdbx_strand_id
1 'polypeptide(L)'
;MQLKECEKLLEDATEQINMMLREREEILIEWHKAFDAENVQAVKCIYEKSGFGYALILVNGDSRLKVSELWDGDFEGDLDAYYKQVEHGIHKYRILNRRDDDLTEWQRNLVYATAAELRKKVIGYE
;
A
#
# COMPACT_ATOMS: atom_id res chain seq x y z
N MET A 1 -20.12 -7.85 -30.58
CA MET A 1 -19.11 -8.46 -29.69
C MET A 1 -19.67 -9.78 -29.17
N GLN A 2 -18.93 -10.87 -29.29
CA GLN A 2 -19.33 -12.21 -28.79
C GLN A 2 -18.74 -12.46 -27.40
N LEU A 3 -19.29 -13.40 -26.63
CA LEU A 3 -18.82 -13.71 -25.26
C LEU A 3 -17.30 -13.97 -25.21
N LYS A 4 -16.78 -14.83 -26.11
CA LYS A 4 -15.35 -15.15 -26.18
C LYS A 4 -14.46 -13.94 -26.49
N GLU A 5 -14.98 -13.00 -27.27
CA GLU A 5 -14.28 -11.75 -27.59
C GLU A 5 -14.24 -10.84 -26.35
N CYS A 6 -15.34 -10.74 -25.59
CA CYS A 6 -15.36 -10.05 -24.31
C CYS A 6 -14.39 -10.68 -23.29
N GLU A 7 -14.38 -12.02 -23.19
CA GLU A 7 -13.49 -12.74 -22.27
C GLU A 7 -12.03 -12.44 -22.57
N LYS A 8 -11.65 -12.41 -23.86
CA LYS A 8 -10.28 -12.06 -24.25
C LYS A 8 -9.92 -10.61 -23.92
N LEU A 9 -10.83 -9.67 -24.18
CA LEU A 9 -10.62 -8.26 -23.83
C LEU A 9 -10.49 -8.06 -22.30
N LEU A 10 -11.24 -8.82 -21.50
CA LEU A 10 -11.13 -8.78 -20.04
C LEU A 10 -9.78 -9.33 -19.55
N GLU A 11 -9.31 -10.43 -20.15
CA GLU A 11 -8.00 -11.00 -19.85
C GLU A 11 -6.88 -9.98 -20.15
N ASP A 12 -6.90 -9.39 -21.35
CA ASP A 12 -5.90 -8.41 -21.79
C ASP A 12 -5.91 -7.13 -20.92
N ALA A 13 -7.10 -6.68 -20.50
CA ALA A 13 -7.22 -5.55 -19.58
C ALA A 13 -6.70 -5.88 -18.17
N THR A 14 -6.94 -7.10 -17.69
CA THR A 14 -6.44 -7.57 -16.39
C THR A 14 -4.91 -7.64 -16.38
N GLU A 15 -4.31 -8.12 -17.48
CA GLU A 15 -2.85 -8.14 -17.63
C GLU A 15 -2.26 -6.73 -17.61
N GLN A 16 -2.86 -5.78 -18.33
CA GLN A 16 -2.42 -4.37 -18.32
C GLN A 16 -2.52 -3.74 -16.93
N ILE A 17 -3.59 -3.99 -16.19
CA ILE A 17 -3.74 -3.52 -14.80
C ILE A 17 -2.60 -4.07 -13.94
N ASN A 18 -2.32 -5.37 -14.04
CA ASN A 18 -1.25 -6.01 -13.28
C ASN A 18 0.13 -5.44 -13.61
N MET A 19 0.41 -5.15 -14.89
CA MET A 19 1.65 -4.49 -15.31
C MET A 19 1.77 -3.09 -14.69
N MET A 20 0.72 -2.27 -14.78
CA MET A 20 0.71 -0.91 -14.23
C MET A 20 0.85 -0.91 -12.70
N LEU A 21 0.28 -1.91 -12.01
CA LEU A 21 0.43 -2.05 -10.57
C LEU A 21 1.88 -2.37 -10.16
N ARG A 22 2.58 -3.23 -10.92
CA ARG A 22 4.00 -3.53 -10.69
C ARG A 22 4.86 -2.29 -10.92
N GLU A 23 4.64 -1.58 -12.02
CA GLU A 23 5.33 -0.32 -12.31
C GLU A 23 5.09 0.71 -11.19
N ARG A 24 3.85 0.83 -10.72
CA ARG A 24 3.51 1.71 -9.58
C ARG A 24 4.25 1.30 -8.30
N GLU A 25 4.38 0.01 -8.00
CA GLU A 25 5.13 -0.50 -6.84
C GLU A 25 6.61 -0.07 -6.91
N GLU A 26 7.25 -0.22 -8.07
CA GLU A 26 8.63 0.21 -8.29
C GLU A 26 8.81 1.72 -8.13
N ILE A 27 7.91 2.51 -8.73
CA ILE A 27 7.91 3.98 -8.59
C ILE A 27 7.72 4.39 -7.13
N LEU A 28 6.84 3.73 -6.37
CA LEU A 28 6.63 4.02 -4.95
C LEU A 28 7.88 3.77 -4.12
N ILE A 29 8.62 2.70 -4.40
CA ILE A 29 9.87 2.37 -3.71
C ILE A 29 10.95 3.42 -4.00
N GLU A 30 11.12 3.82 -5.25
CA GLU A 30 12.09 4.87 -5.61
C GLU A 30 11.67 6.25 -5.07
N TRP A 31 10.37 6.56 -5.14
CA TRP A 31 9.81 7.77 -4.53
C TRP A 31 10.06 7.81 -3.03
N HIS A 32 9.92 6.68 -2.32
CA HIS A 32 10.16 6.62 -0.88
C HIS A 32 11.62 6.95 -0.52
N LYS A 33 12.58 6.41 -1.27
CA LYS A 33 14.00 6.74 -1.08
C LYS A 33 14.29 8.23 -1.28
N ALA A 34 13.70 8.83 -2.31
CA ALA A 34 13.83 10.26 -2.57
C ALA A 34 13.15 11.09 -1.47
N PHE A 35 11.94 10.69 -1.05
CA PHE A 35 11.23 11.33 0.04
C PHE A 35 12.06 11.32 1.33
N ASP A 36 12.61 10.17 1.72
CA ASP A 36 13.43 10.04 2.93
C ASP A 36 14.72 10.90 2.88
N ALA A 37 15.33 11.05 1.70
CA ALA A 37 16.51 11.90 1.52
C ALA A 37 16.19 13.41 1.67
N GLU A 38 14.96 13.81 1.33
CA GLU A 38 14.52 15.21 1.34
C GLU A 38 13.64 15.55 2.56
N ASN A 39 13.30 14.57 3.41
CA ASN A 39 12.30 14.70 4.45
C ASN A 39 12.76 15.58 5.63
N VAL A 40 12.46 16.88 5.55
CA VAL A 40 12.75 17.87 6.59
C VAL A 40 11.85 17.70 7.84
N GLN A 41 10.67 17.11 7.69
CA GLN A 41 9.67 17.02 8.75
C GLN A 41 9.83 15.79 9.66
N ALA A 42 10.78 14.91 9.36
CA ALA A 42 11.02 13.64 10.07
C ALA A 42 9.77 12.73 10.19
N VAL A 43 8.77 12.92 9.31
CA VAL A 43 7.57 12.08 9.26
C VAL A 43 7.91 10.81 8.50
N LYS A 44 7.72 9.65 9.12
CA LYS A 44 7.94 8.35 8.48
C LYS A 44 6.71 7.47 8.61
N CYS A 45 6.56 6.52 7.71
CA CYS A 45 5.65 5.41 7.90
C CYS A 45 6.47 4.17 8.24
N ILE A 46 6.07 3.44 9.27
CA ILE A 46 6.71 2.19 9.68
C ILE A 46 5.69 1.07 9.67
N TYR A 47 6.17 -0.16 9.57
CA TYR A 47 5.35 -1.33 9.85
C TYR A 47 5.79 -2.01 11.14
N GLU A 48 4.82 -2.51 11.90
CA GLU A 48 5.06 -3.32 13.10
C GLU A 48 4.35 -4.65 12.97
N LYS A 49 5.07 -5.75 13.18
CA LYS A 49 4.47 -7.08 13.21
C LYS A 49 3.50 -7.17 14.39
N SER A 50 2.32 -7.69 14.13
CA SER A 50 1.28 -8.05 15.10
C SER A 50 0.96 -9.53 14.94
N GLY A 51 0.20 -10.11 15.89
CA GLY A 51 -0.01 -11.56 15.97
C GLY A 51 -0.30 -12.28 14.65
N PHE A 52 -1.15 -11.70 13.80
CA PHE A 52 -1.58 -12.29 12.52
C PHE A 52 -1.31 -11.39 11.30
N GLY A 53 -0.39 -10.43 11.41
CA GLY A 53 -0.21 -9.43 10.36
C GLY A 53 0.74 -8.29 10.71
N TYR A 54 0.56 -7.15 10.09
CA TYR A 54 1.36 -5.94 10.23
C TYR A 54 0.47 -4.71 10.37
N ALA A 55 0.80 -3.82 11.29
CA ALA A 55 0.21 -2.49 11.39
C ALA A 55 1.10 -1.49 10.63
N LEU A 56 0.51 -0.65 9.78
CA LEU A 56 1.19 0.51 9.19
C LEU A 56 0.91 1.74 10.04
N ILE A 57 1.96 2.45 10.41
CA ILE A 57 1.92 3.52 11.43
C ILE A 57 2.67 4.74 10.91
N LEU A 58 1.98 5.87 10.81
CA LEU A 58 2.62 7.17 10.62
C LEU A 58 3.21 7.64 11.95
N VAL A 59 4.47 8.05 11.91
CA VAL A 59 5.23 8.53 13.07
C VAL A 59 5.75 9.92 12.78
N ASN A 60 5.50 10.84 13.71
CA ASN A 60 6.05 12.19 13.71
C ASN A 60 6.47 12.56 15.14
N GLY A 61 7.78 12.51 15.41
CA GLY A 61 8.30 12.57 16.78
C GLY A 61 7.72 11.45 17.65
N ASP A 62 7.12 11.81 18.78
CA ASP A 62 6.46 10.87 19.69
C ASP A 62 5.03 10.50 19.26
N SER A 63 4.47 11.21 18.27
CA SER A 63 3.13 10.93 17.75
C SER A 63 3.16 9.69 16.87
N ARG A 64 2.23 8.77 17.13
CA ARG A 64 2.09 7.50 16.40
C ARG A 64 0.63 7.28 16.06
N LEU A 65 0.37 7.13 14.77
CA LEU A 65 -0.98 6.95 14.24
C LEU A 65 -1.04 5.68 13.40
N LYS A 66 -1.75 4.65 13.87
CA LYS A 66 -2.04 3.48 13.05
C LYS A 66 -2.97 3.91 11.92
N VAL A 67 -2.51 3.72 10.68
CA VAL A 67 -3.20 4.19 9.47
C VAL A 67 -3.66 3.07 8.57
N SER A 68 -3.10 1.87 8.68
CA SER A 68 -3.58 0.70 7.94
C SER A 68 -3.14 -0.58 8.65
N GLU A 69 -3.65 -1.71 8.18
CA GLU A 69 -3.22 -3.04 8.62
C GLU A 69 -3.28 -4.03 7.48
N LEU A 70 -2.36 -4.99 7.51
CA LEU A 70 -2.24 -6.09 6.58
C LEU A 70 -2.18 -7.38 7.38
N TRP A 71 -2.88 -8.40 6.93
CA TRP A 71 -2.96 -9.71 7.54
C TRP A 71 -2.01 -10.65 6.80
N ASP A 72 -1.56 -11.71 7.45
CA ASP A 72 -0.57 -12.60 6.82
C ASP A 72 -1.09 -13.25 5.52
N GLY A 73 -2.40 -13.49 5.42
CA GLY A 73 -3.03 -13.98 4.19
C GLY A 73 -3.13 -12.94 3.07
N ASP A 74 -2.99 -11.64 3.37
CA ASP A 74 -3.06 -10.59 2.33
C ASP A 74 -1.85 -10.64 1.39
N PHE A 75 -0.74 -11.24 1.83
CA PHE A 75 0.47 -11.43 1.01
C PHE A 75 0.34 -12.60 0.03
N GLU A 76 -0.64 -13.49 0.21
CA GLU A 76 -0.91 -14.63 -0.69
C GLU A 76 -1.78 -14.23 -1.89
N GLY A 77 -2.42 -13.06 -1.85
CA GLY A 77 -3.25 -12.53 -2.92
C GLY A 77 -2.46 -11.91 -4.07
N ASP A 78 -3.17 -11.58 -5.15
CA ASP A 78 -2.59 -10.79 -6.23
C ASP A 78 -2.30 -9.34 -5.79
N LEU A 79 -1.55 -8.62 -6.62
CA LEU A 79 -1.08 -7.27 -6.31
C LEU A 79 -2.22 -6.26 -6.14
N ASP A 80 -3.32 -6.44 -6.90
CA ASP A 80 -4.50 -5.58 -6.79
C ASP A 80 -5.23 -5.80 -5.46
N ALA A 81 -5.45 -7.06 -5.09
CA ALA A 81 -6.04 -7.45 -3.81
C ALA A 81 -5.22 -6.91 -2.62
N TYR A 82 -3.89 -7.04 -2.68
CA TYR A 82 -3.00 -6.51 -1.65
C TYR A 82 -3.17 -4.99 -1.46
N TYR A 83 -3.14 -4.21 -2.56
CA TYR A 83 -3.25 -2.75 -2.46
C TYR A 83 -4.67 -2.24 -2.16
N LYS A 84 -5.71 -2.98 -2.56
CA LYS A 84 -7.08 -2.72 -2.10
C LYS A 84 -7.19 -2.89 -0.59
N GLN A 85 -6.50 -3.87 -0.02
CA GLN A 85 -6.50 -4.08 1.40
C GLN A 85 -5.76 -2.97 2.17
N VAL A 86 -4.62 -2.49 1.63
CA VAL A 86 -3.96 -1.29 2.17
C VAL A 86 -4.93 -0.11 2.22
N GLU A 87 -5.68 0.12 1.13
CA GLU A 87 -6.66 1.19 1.02
C GLU A 87 -7.84 1.04 1.99
N HIS A 88 -8.39 -0.17 2.09
CA HIS A 88 -9.42 -0.49 3.06
C HIS A 88 -8.96 -0.22 4.49
N GLY A 89 -7.71 -0.56 4.82
CA GLY A 89 -7.11 -0.23 6.10
C GLY A 89 -7.04 1.28 6.36
N ILE A 90 -6.67 2.09 5.35
CA ILE A 90 -6.69 3.57 5.44
C ILE A 90 -8.08 4.07 5.78
N HIS A 91 -9.11 3.59 5.07
CA HIS A 91 -10.49 3.99 5.32
C HIS A 91 -10.98 3.57 6.72
N LYS A 92 -10.71 2.32 7.11
CA LYS A 92 -11.04 1.81 8.45
C LYS A 92 -10.41 2.64 9.55
N TYR A 93 -9.11 2.93 9.45
CA TYR A 93 -8.39 3.65 10.48
C TYR A 93 -8.68 5.15 10.50
N ARG A 94 -9.12 5.76 9.39
CA ARG A 94 -9.70 7.11 9.43
C ARG A 94 -10.88 7.18 10.40
N ILE A 95 -11.82 6.24 10.28
CA ILE A 95 -13.01 6.17 11.15
C ILE A 95 -12.61 5.88 12.60
N LEU A 96 -11.76 4.88 12.83
CA LEU A 96 -11.34 4.48 14.19
C LEU A 96 -10.56 5.58 14.92
N ASN A 97 -9.74 6.34 14.19
CA ASN A 97 -8.98 7.47 14.74
C ASN A 97 -9.82 8.76 14.86
N ARG A 98 -11.12 8.71 14.52
CA ARG A 98 -12.04 9.87 14.52
C ARG A 98 -11.47 11.07 13.77
N ARG A 99 -10.86 10.81 12.63
CA ARG A 99 -10.32 11.85 11.76
C ARG A 99 -11.36 12.32 10.77
N ASP A 100 -11.64 13.61 10.82
CA ASP A 100 -12.53 14.26 9.86
C ASP A 100 -11.86 14.42 8.50
N ASP A 101 -10.53 14.57 8.49
CA ASP A 101 -9.71 14.74 7.30
C ASP A 101 -9.19 13.41 6.72
N ASP A 102 -8.95 13.40 5.41
CA ASP A 102 -8.20 12.34 4.74
C ASP A 102 -6.69 12.55 4.91
N LEU A 103 -5.91 11.48 4.75
CA LEU A 103 -4.45 11.63 4.62
C LEU A 103 -4.15 12.54 3.43
N THR A 104 -3.15 13.40 3.57
CA THR A 104 -2.63 14.13 2.39
C THR A 104 -2.09 13.13 1.38
N GLU A 105 -1.98 13.54 0.11
CA GLU A 105 -1.48 12.67 -0.96
C GLU A 105 -0.09 12.09 -0.64
N TRP A 106 0.83 12.93 -0.12
CA TRP A 106 2.16 12.47 0.26
C TRP A 106 2.15 11.50 1.45
N GLN A 107 1.25 11.69 2.43
CA GLN A 107 1.10 10.75 3.55
C GLN A 107 0.56 9.41 3.05
N ARG A 108 -0.44 9.45 2.17
CA ARG A 108 -0.99 8.26 1.53
C ARG A 108 0.07 7.51 0.73
N ASN A 109 0.88 8.22 -0.06
CA ASN A 109 2.01 7.62 -0.79
C ASN A 109 3.04 6.99 0.16
N LEU A 110 3.29 7.59 1.32
CA LEU A 110 4.17 7.02 2.35
C LEU A 110 3.64 5.68 2.88
N VAL A 111 2.32 5.58 3.10
CA VAL A 111 1.67 4.30 3.48
C VAL A 111 1.83 3.25 2.38
N TYR A 112 1.56 3.61 1.13
CA TYR A 112 1.70 2.70 0.00
C TYR A 112 3.15 2.27 -0.25
N ALA A 113 4.11 3.18 -0.11
CA ALA A 113 5.53 2.89 -0.21
C ALA A 113 6.00 1.93 0.89
N THR A 114 5.59 2.17 2.13
CA THR A 114 5.90 1.25 3.24
C THR A 114 5.27 -0.12 3.03
N ALA A 115 4.04 -0.17 2.49
CA ALA A 115 3.39 -1.42 2.13
C ALA A 115 4.12 -2.15 0.99
N ALA A 116 4.60 -1.44 -0.02
CA ALA A 116 5.41 -1.99 -1.12
C ALA A 116 6.72 -2.62 -0.60
N GLU A 117 7.45 -1.90 0.25
CA GLU A 117 8.68 -2.40 0.89
C GLU A 117 8.43 -3.61 1.77
N LEU A 118 7.35 -3.59 2.55
CA LEU A 118 6.95 -4.71 3.39
C LEU A 118 6.61 -5.94 2.54
N ARG A 119 5.82 -5.78 1.49
CA ARG A 119 5.48 -6.87 0.56
C ARG A 119 6.75 -7.48 -0.01
N LYS A 120 7.60 -6.65 -0.62
CA LYS A 120 8.90 -7.08 -1.16
C LYS A 120 9.76 -7.84 -0.13
N LYS A 121 9.74 -7.43 1.14
CA LYS A 121 10.46 -8.13 2.22
C LYS A 121 9.84 -9.50 2.55
N VAL A 122 8.52 -9.63 2.50
CA VAL A 122 7.80 -10.86 2.86
C VAL A 122 7.82 -11.88 1.72
N ILE A 123 7.57 -11.45 0.48
CA ILE A 123 7.45 -12.35 -0.68
C ILE A 123 8.76 -12.50 -1.50
N GLY A 124 9.73 -11.61 -1.35
CA GLY A 124 10.94 -11.58 -2.19
C GLY A 124 10.71 -10.93 -3.57
N TYR A 125 11.78 -10.80 -4.37
CA TYR A 125 11.65 -10.54 -5.81
C TYR A 125 11.31 -11.88 -6.49
N GLU A 126 10.20 -11.94 -7.23
CA GLU A 126 10.07 -12.89 -8.34
C GLU A 126 11.01 -12.49 -9.48
#